data_AF-A0AAW1GMZ5-F1
#
_entry.id   AF-A0AAW1GMZ5-F1
#
_cell.length_a   1.000
_cell.length_b   1.000
_cell.length_c   1.000
_cell.angle_alpha   90.00
_cell.angle_beta   90.00
_cell.angle_gamma   90.00
#
_symmetry.space_group_name_H-M   'P 1'
#
loop_
_entity.id
_entity.type
_entity.pdbx_description
1 polymer ?
#
loop_
_entity_poly.entity_id
_entity_poly.type
_entity_poly.pdbx_seq_one_letter_code
_entity_poly.pdbx_strand_id
1 'polypeptide(L)'
;MTSSTSSYKNLTEIERRNIATLLLQKSDDGSLLRGSITEAATQWNVHRNTITVIWNRAKNSQLEGSLNVKSKRYGNTNKKRILPNIDYIKTLKFSDRSTIERLSKKVKVSVGTVHSWVVNGLLKPHSSPLHPQLTELNKVNRLKFCLNSIAVYQTADQVGEPSTRLKFQDMSNTVHIDEKWFYLSRSNQRYYVVDGEELPYRSCKSKRYITKVMFMCAVSRPVYGDDAQRSSKNQAAGTLETKAIDSVNKVVTKQCLLEKIIPAIKSKWPSTKDKHIFIQQDNATPHITNNDQEFRNAATSDGFNIELVFQPPNSPDLNTNDLGFFRAIQSLQSENPASNVPQLMAAVEKAYIDYCPMKLNKIFLTLQSVMVEILKANGHNNFAIPHMKKDQLQAQGRLPTNLVVDEGLVKGCINMLSENGEATGLENIMSDLGYNLEN
;
A
#
# COMPACT_ATOMS: atom_id res chain seq x y z
N MET A 1 -61.90 41.95 -17.78
CA MET A 1 -61.17 42.22 -16.51
C MET A 1 -60.16 41.11 -16.30
N THR A 2 -58.92 41.32 -16.73
CA THR A 2 -57.82 40.37 -16.58
C THR A 2 -57.13 40.64 -15.24
N SER A 3 -57.29 39.72 -14.29
CA SER A 3 -56.60 39.75 -13.00
C SER A 3 -55.09 39.53 -13.22
N SER A 4 -54.32 40.62 -13.22
CA SER A 4 -52.85 40.56 -13.21
C SER A 4 -52.38 40.02 -11.85
N THR A 5 -51.97 38.76 -11.81
CA THR A 5 -51.26 38.18 -10.67
C THR A 5 -49.89 38.85 -10.58
N SER A 6 -49.78 39.89 -9.75
CA SER A 6 -48.53 40.58 -9.41
C SER A 6 -47.55 39.60 -8.77
N SER A 7 -46.66 39.02 -9.58
CA SER A 7 -45.48 38.30 -9.10
C SER A 7 -44.54 39.32 -8.44
N TYR A 8 -44.58 39.42 -7.11
CA TYR A 8 -43.72 40.34 -6.37
C TYR A 8 -42.24 39.97 -6.55
N LYS A 9 -41.43 40.96 -6.90
CA LYS A 9 -39.98 40.83 -7.17
C LYS A 9 -39.23 40.25 -5.96
N ASN A 10 -38.38 39.24 -6.19
CA ASN A 10 -37.44 38.77 -5.18
C ASN A 10 -36.23 39.72 -5.13
N LEU A 11 -36.05 40.42 -4.01
CA LEU A 11 -34.94 41.35 -3.80
C LEU A 11 -33.61 40.62 -3.60
N THR A 12 -32.58 41.06 -4.32
CA THR A 12 -31.17 40.68 -4.15
C THR A 12 -30.60 41.15 -2.80
N GLU A 13 -29.45 40.61 -2.38
CA GLU A 13 -28.80 41.06 -1.13
C GLU A 13 -28.39 42.55 -1.19
N ILE A 14 -27.98 43.05 -2.36
CA ILE A 14 -27.61 44.45 -2.56
C ILE A 14 -28.84 45.34 -2.41
N GLU A 15 -29.95 45.00 -3.07
CA GLU A 15 -31.22 45.76 -2.94
C GLU A 15 -31.71 45.77 -1.49
N ARG A 16 -31.62 44.65 -0.78
CA ARG A 16 -31.97 44.55 0.65
C ARG A 16 -31.09 45.44 1.54
N ARG A 17 -29.79 45.56 1.24
CA ARG A 17 -28.87 46.46 1.96
C ARG A 17 -29.21 47.92 1.68
N ASN A 18 -29.50 48.26 0.43
CA ASN A 18 -29.87 49.62 0.04
C ASN A 18 -31.18 50.06 0.72
N ILE A 19 -32.18 49.17 0.79
CA ILE A 19 -33.43 49.40 1.51
C ILE A 19 -33.16 49.65 3.01
N ALA A 20 -32.37 48.79 3.65
CA ALA A 20 -32.04 48.97 5.06
C ALA A 20 -31.29 50.27 5.34
N THR A 21 -30.33 50.64 4.46
CA THR A 21 -29.55 51.88 4.59
C THR A 21 -30.44 53.11 4.44
N LEU A 22 -31.36 53.12 3.45
CA LEU A 22 -32.33 54.21 3.29
C LEU A 22 -33.23 54.35 4.53
N LEU A 23 -33.71 53.23 5.06
CA LEU A 23 -34.58 53.25 6.24
C LEU A 23 -33.82 53.72 7.50
N LEU A 24 -32.53 53.39 7.63
CA LEU A 24 -31.69 53.91 8.72
C LEU A 24 -31.52 55.42 8.64
N GLN A 25 -31.34 55.98 7.44
CA GLN A 25 -31.28 57.44 7.23
C GLN A 25 -32.62 58.13 7.55
N LYS A 26 -33.73 57.40 7.46
CA LYS A 26 -35.09 57.87 7.77
C LYS A 26 -35.56 57.46 9.17
N SER A 27 -34.64 57.04 10.04
CA SER A 27 -34.92 56.65 11.42
C SER A 27 -34.25 57.61 12.40
N ASP A 28 -34.95 57.89 13.49
CA ASP A 28 -34.43 58.63 14.64
C ASP A 28 -34.64 57.77 15.89
N ASP A 29 -33.57 57.57 16.68
CA ASP A 29 -33.54 56.69 17.86
C ASP A 29 -34.22 55.31 17.66
N GLY A 30 -33.97 54.67 16.50
CA GLY A 30 -34.52 53.36 16.17
C GLY A 30 -36.02 53.36 15.80
N SER A 31 -36.64 54.53 15.66
CA SER A 31 -38.02 54.72 15.21
C SER A 31 -38.06 55.29 13.79
N LEU A 32 -38.83 54.67 12.90
CA LEU A 32 -38.96 55.13 11.52
C LEU A 32 -39.95 56.29 11.42
N LEU A 33 -39.63 57.26 10.55
CA LEU A 33 -40.57 58.29 10.16
C LEU A 33 -41.85 57.68 9.56
N ARG A 34 -42.99 58.32 9.84
CA ARG A 34 -44.30 57.85 9.39
C ARG A 34 -44.35 57.84 7.85
N GLY A 35 -44.67 56.68 7.28
CA GLY A 35 -44.79 56.51 5.83
C GLY A 35 -43.53 55.99 5.13
N SER A 36 -42.36 55.95 5.78
CA SER A 36 -41.11 55.49 5.14
C SER A 36 -41.16 54.05 4.64
N ILE A 37 -41.90 53.17 5.32
CA ILE A 37 -42.14 51.79 4.88
C ILE A 37 -42.97 51.76 3.58
N THR A 38 -43.99 52.60 3.49
CA THR A 38 -44.87 52.69 2.31
C THR A 38 -44.12 53.29 1.12
N GLU A 39 -43.31 54.32 1.37
CA GLU A 39 -42.47 54.95 0.35
C GLU A 39 -41.45 53.97 -0.23
N ALA A 40 -40.74 53.22 0.64
CA ALA A 40 -39.82 52.17 0.20
C ALA A 40 -40.54 50.99 -0.46
N ALA A 41 -41.77 50.66 -0.05
CA ALA A 41 -42.56 49.63 -0.72
C ALA A 41 -42.88 50.01 -2.17
N THR A 42 -43.27 51.27 -2.40
CA THR A 42 -43.53 51.82 -3.73
C THR A 42 -42.24 51.92 -4.56
N GLN A 43 -41.15 52.44 -3.98
CA GLN A 43 -39.88 52.66 -4.67
C GLN A 43 -39.25 51.34 -5.17
N TRP A 44 -39.35 50.25 -4.41
CA TRP A 44 -38.80 48.95 -4.80
C TRP A 44 -39.82 47.98 -5.40
N ASN A 45 -41.08 48.43 -5.58
CA ASN A 45 -42.19 47.62 -6.10
C ASN A 45 -42.35 46.27 -5.36
N VAL A 46 -42.36 46.33 -4.03
CA VAL A 46 -42.54 45.15 -3.17
C VAL A 46 -43.60 45.43 -2.10
N HIS A 47 -44.22 44.36 -1.60
CA HIS A 47 -45.21 44.49 -0.53
C HIS A 47 -44.61 45.11 0.73
N ARG A 48 -45.36 45.98 1.42
CA ARG A 48 -44.93 46.66 2.67
C ARG A 48 -44.36 45.73 3.73
N ASN A 49 -44.91 44.51 3.86
CA ASN A 49 -44.39 43.51 4.81
C ASN A 49 -42.95 43.08 4.49
N THR A 50 -42.55 43.04 3.22
CA THR A 50 -41.18 42.74 2.82
C THR A 50 -40.21 43.79 3.36
N ILE A 51 -40.59 45.06 3.23
CA ILE A 51 -39.84 46.20 3.77
C ILE A 51 -39.79 46.15 5.31
N THR A 52 -40.93 45.90 5.97
CA THR A 52 -41.00 45.73 7.43
C THR A 52 -40.09 44.59 7.94
N VAL A 53 -40.05 43.45 7.23
CA VAL A 53 -39.19 42.31 7.59
C VAL A 53 -37.71 42.65 7.42
N ILE A 54 -37.34 43.38 6.36
CA ILE A 54 -35.96 43.85 6.15
C ILE A 54 -35.57 44.82 7.26
N TRP A 55 -36.45 45.77 7.60
CA TRP A 55 -36.22 46.75 8.66
C TRP A 55 -36.02 46.10 10.03
N ASN A 56 -36.95 45.23 10.46
CA ASN A 56 -36.86 44.56 11.75
C ASN A 56 -35.58 43.72 11.86
N ARG A 57 -35.12 43.12 10.74
CA ARG A 57 -33.89 42.35 10.73
C ARG A 57 -32.64 43.23 10.82
N ALA A 58 -32.62 44.34 10.08
CA ALA A 58 -31.56 45.33 10.16
C ALA A 58 -31.45 45.92 11.58
N LYS A 59 -32.59 46.35 12.16
CA LYS A 59 -32.67 46.89 13.53
C LYS A 59 -32.19 45.89 14.58
N ASN A 60 -32.66 44.64 14.52
CA ASN A 60 -32.27 43.62 15.51
C ASN A 60 -30.80 43.22 15.39
N SER A 61 -30.23 43.21 14.19
CA SER A 61 -28.81 42.85 13.98
C SER A 61 -27.85 43.99 14.34
N GLN A 62 -28.30 45.24 14.24
CA GLN A 62 -27.52 46.40 14.67
C GLN A 62 -27.24 46.38 16.19
N LEU A 63 -28.17 45.82 16.99
CA LEU A 63 -27.96 45.56 18.42
C LEU A 63 -26.86 44.51 18.67
N GLU A 64 -26.58 43.64 17.70
CA GLU A 64 -25.53 42.60 17.74
C GLU A 64 -24.24 43.04 17.00
N GLY A 65 -24.13 44.31 16.58
CA GLY A 65 -22.93 44.87 15.93
C GLY A 65 -22.78 44.58 14.44
N SER A 66 -23.82 44.15 13.72
CA SER A 66 -23.74 43.90 12.26
C SER A 66 -25.04 44.25 11.51
N LEU A 67 -24.97 44.69 10.25
CA LEU A 67 -26.18 44.96 9.43
C LEU A 67 -26.61 43.72 8.62
N ASN A 68 -27.34 42.80 9.25
CA ASN A 68 -27.84 41.60 8.59
C ASN A 68 -29.18 41.86 7.89
N VAL A 69 -29.19 41.77 6.55
CA VAL A 69 -30.41 41.91 5.73
C VAL A 69 -30.69 40.66 4.87
N LYS A 70 -29.92 39.59 5.09
CA LYS A 70 -29.96 38.38 4.27
C LYS A 70 -31.33 37.72 4.32
N SER A 71 -31.73 37.11 3.21
CA SER A 71 -32.98 36.36 3.13
C SER A 71 -32.86 35.03 3.86
N LYS A 72 -33.74 34.76 4.84
CA LYS A 72 -33.85 33.43 5.47
C LYS A 72 -34.45 32.35 4.57
N ARG A 73 -34.83 32.70 3.32
CA ARG A 73 -35.22 31.70 2.32
C ARG A 73 -34.02 30.83 1.91
N TYR A 74 -32.84 31.42 1.79
CA TYR A 74 -31.60 30.67 1.56
C TYR A 74 -31.19 30.00 2.86
N GLY A 75 -31.19 28.65 2.88
CA GLY A 75 -30.77 27.82 4.02
C GLY A 75 -31.86 26.91 4.60
N ASN A 76 -33.13 27.29 4.48
CA ASN A 76 -34.27 26.49 4.98
C ASN A 76 -34.95 25.60 3.92
N THR A 77 -34.43 25.60 2.69
CA THR A 77 -35.06 24.93 1.54
C THR A 77 -34.56 23.51 1.28
N ASN A 78 -33.60 23.02 2.06
CA ASN A 78 -33.01 21.70 1.85
C ASN A 78 -33.55 20.69 2.87
N LYS A 79 -33.95 19.51 2.37
CA LYS A 79 -34.24 18.34 3.21
C LYS A 79 -33.01 18.02 4.05
N LYS A 80 -33.18 17.83 5.37
CA LYS A 80 -32.09 17.40 6.27
C LYS A 80 -31.47 16.11 5.72
N ARG A 81 -30.15 16.06 5.61
CA ARG A 81 -29.43 14.86 5.17
C ARG A 81 -29.60 13.77 6.21
N ILE A 82 -29.97 12.56 5.77
CA ILE A 82 -30.03 11.38 6.63
C ILE A 82 -28.58 10.95 6.90
N LEU A 83 -28.19 10.85 8.16
CA LEU A 83 -26.87 10.39 8.57
C LEU A 83 -26.88 8.88 8.85
N PRO A 84 -25.75 8.17 8.64
CA PRO A 84 -25.67 6.76 8.98
C PRO A 84 -25.70 6.57 10.50
N ASN A 85 -26.53 5.63 10.95
CA ASN A 85 -26.44 5.13 12.32
C ASN A 85 -25.24 4.17 12.41
N ILE A 86 -24.09 4.69 12.85
CA ILE A 86 -22.82 3.96 12.88
C ILE A 86 -22.88 2.75 13.83
N ASP A 87 -23.52 2.91 14.99
CA ASP A 87 -23.59 1.83 15.99
C ASP A 87 -24.43 0.66 15.48
N TYR A 88 -25.57 0.95 14.85
CA TYR A 88 -26.36 -0.09 14.19
C TYR A 88 -25.59 -0.77 13.04
N ILE A 89 -24.89 0.00 12.20
CA ILE A 89 -24.11 -0.58 11.08
C ILE A 89 -22.99 -1.49 11.60
N LYS A 90 -22.41 -1.17 12.77
CA LYS A 90 -21.37 -2.00 13.42
C LYS A 90 -21.90 -3.35 13.89
N THR A 91 -23.17 -3.45 14.32
CA THR A 91 -23.76 -4.73 14.73
C THR A 91 -24.10 -5.66 13.55
N LEU A 92 -24.17 -5.13 12.33
CA LEU A 92 -24.41 -5.92 11.13
C LEU A 92 -23.19 -6.79 10.75
N LYS A 93 -23.48 -8.01 10.30
CA LYS A 93 -22.47 -8.90 9.70
C LYS A 93 -21.86 -8.24 8.45
N PHE A 94 -20.58 -8.49 8.18
CA PHE A 94 -19.92 -7.97 6.97
C PHE A 94 -20.62 -8.38 5.67
N SER A 95 -21.20 -9.58 5.61
CA SER A 95 -22.01 -10.05 4.48
C SER A 95 -23.23 -9.16 4.19
N ASP A 96 -23.79 -8.51 5.22
CA ASP A 96 -24.96 -7.64 5.11
C ASP A 96 -24.60 -6.22 4.67
N ARG A 97 -23.32 -5.87 4.71
CA ARG A 97 -22.77 -4.56 4.29
C ARG A 97 -21.72 -4.68 3.17
N SER A 98 -21.76 -5.76 2.40
CA SER A 98 -20.84 -6.02 1.29
C SER A 98 -21.12 -5.19 0.04
N THR A 99 -22.37 -4.75 -0.14
CA THR A 99 -22.77 -3.85 -1.24
C THR A 99 -23.64 -2.73 -0.72
N ILE A 100 -23.64 -1.60 -1.44
CA ILE A 100 -24.50 -0.44 -1.15
C ILE A 100 -25.96 -0.86 -1.06
N GLU A 101 -26.40 -1.76 -1.95
CA GLU A 101 -27.78 -2.25 -1.99
C GLU A 101 -28.14 -3.11 -0.78
N ARG A 102 -27.29 -4.06 -0.37
CA ARG A 102 -27.56 -4.90 0.82
C ARG A 102 -27.60 -4.05 2.08
N LEU A 103 -26.66 -3.11 2.21
CA LEU A 103 -26.62 -2.20 3.35
C LEU A 103 -27.90 -1.35 3.41
N SER A 104 -28.32 -0.79 2.26
CA SER A 104 -29.57 -0.01 2.11
C SER A 104 -30.79 -0.78 2.61
N LYS A 105 -30.94 -2.06 2.24
CA LYS A 105 -32.05 -2.91 2.72
C LYS A 105 -32.01 -3.13 4.23
N LYS A 106 -30.82 -3.29 4.81
CA LYS A 106 -30.64 -3.54 6.26
C LYS A 106 -30.89 -2.28 7.09
N VAL A 107 -30.36 -1.13 6.66
CA VAL A 107 -30.54 0.15 7.37
C VAL A 107 -31.85 0.86 7.00
N LYS A 108 -32.63 0.31 6.06
CA LYS A 108 -33.93 0.82 5.60
C LYS A 108 -33.86 2.26 5.08
N VAL A 109 -32.83 2.57 4.29
CA VAL A 109 -32.70 3.85 3.55
C VAL A 109 -32.49 3.58 2.07
N SER A 110 -32.61 4.60 1.21
CA SER A 110 -32.40 4.41 -0.23
C SER A 110 -30.94 4.11 -0.59
N VAL A 111 -30.73 3.36 -1.68
CA VAL A 111 -29.40 3.06 -2.24
C VAL A 111 -28.59 4.36 -2.47
N GLY A 112 -29.24 5.40 -3.00
CA GLY A 112 -28.62 6.71 -3.21
C GLY A 112 -28.16 7.39 -1.91
N THR A 113 -28.85 7.16 -0.79
CA THR A 113 -28.42 7.67 0.52
C THR A 113 -27.15 6.98 0.99
N VAL A 114 -27.07 5.65 0.86
CA VAL A 114 -25.86 4.89 1.22
C VAL A 114 -24.69 5.25 0.29
N HIS A 115 -24.94 5.39 -1.02
CA HIS A 115 -23.93 5.87 -1.96
C HIS A 115 -23.40 7.26 -1.57
N SER A 116 -24.29 8.17 -1.19
CA SER A 116 -23.91 9.49 -0.69
C SER A 116 -23.07 9.40 0.59
N TRP A 117 -23.36 8.47 1.50
CA TRP A 117 -22.52 8.24 2.68
C TRP A 117 -21.10 7.81 2.31
N VAL A 118 -20.94 6.97 1.28
CA VAL A 118 -19.63 6.54 0.78
C VAL A 118 -18.88 7.70 0.11
N VAL A 119 -19.53 8.42 -0.80
CA VAL A 119 -18.91 9.55 -1.53
C VAL A 119 -18.51 10.68 -0.59
N ASN A 120 -19.31 10.96 0.44
CA ASN A 120 -19.01 11.99 1.43
C ASN A 120 -18.06 11.50 2.55
N GLY A 121 -17.54 10.28 2.47
CA GLY A 121 -16.58 9.75 3.45
C GLY A 121 -17.17 9.38 4.81
N LEU A 122 -18.50 9.33 4.95
CA LEU A 122 -19.17 8.87 6.18
C LEU A 122 -19.08 7.34 6.35
N LEU A 123 -18.94 6.61 5.24
CA LEU A 123 -18.63 5.19 5.21
C LEU A 123 -17.42 4.96 4.30
N LYS A 124 -16.45 4.17 4.77
CA LYS A 124 -15.24 3.85 4.00
C LYS A 124 -15.40 2.50 3.30
N PRO A 125 -15.33 2.44 1.96
CA PRO A 125 -15.25 1.16 1.27
C PRO A 125 -13.89 0.51 1.58
N HIS A 126 -13.90 -0.80 1.82
CA HIS A 126 -12.71 -1.57 2.11
C HIS A 126 -12.73 -2.87 1.30
N SER A 127 -11.62 -3.15 0.62
CA SER A 127 -11.41 -4.41 -0.07
C SER A 127 -10.46 -5.27 0.77
N SER A 128 -10.93 -6.45 1.17
CA SER A 128 -10.12 -7.44 1.88
C SER A 128 -9.63 -8.48 0.88
N PRO A 129 -8.33 -8.49 0.51
CA PRO A 129 -7.78 -9.56 -0.31
C PRO A 129 -7.81 -10.90 0.44
N LEU A 130 -7.82 -12.00 -0.30
CA LEU A 130 -7.65 -13.33 0.26
C LEU A 130 -6.16 -13.57 0.53
N HIS A 131 -5.85 -13.99 1.75
CA HIS A 131 -4.52 -14.42 2.15
C HIS A 131 -4.47 -15.95 2.23
N PRO A 132 -3.30 -16.58 2.04
CA PRO A 132 -3.15 -18.01 2.24
C PRO A 132 -3.58 -18.42 3.65
N GLN A 133 -4.36 -19.49 3.77
CA GLN A 133 -4.70 -20.05 5.06
C GLN A 133 -3.49 -20.83 5.58
N LEU A 134 -3.03 -20.48 6.79
CA LEU A 134 -1.86 -21.12 7.41
C LEU A 134 -2.33 -22.23 8.37
N THR A 135 -1.71 -23.41 8.26
CA THR A 135 -1.79 -24.46 9.28
C THR A 135 -0.92 -24.08 10.48
N GLU A 136 -1.10 -24.72 11.63
CA GLU A 136 -0.22 -24.48 12.79
C GLU A 136 1.26 -24.75 12.43
N LEU A 137 1.53 -25.84 11.70
CA LEU A 137 2.87 -26.14 11.20
C LEU A 137 3.44 -25.02 10.33
N ASN A 138 2.63 -24.39 9.45
CA ASN A 138 3.10 -23.26 8.65
C ASN A 138 3.48 -22.06 9.55
N LYS A 139 2.70 -21.78 10.60
CA LYS A 139 2.99 -20.69 11.54
C LYS A 139 4.29 -20.95 12.31
N VAL A 140 4.48 -22.17 12.79
CA VAL A 140 5.70 -22.61 13.49
C VAL A 140 6.91 -22.49 12.59
N ASN A 141 6.83 -22.98 11.36
CA ASN A 141 7.92 -22.86 10.38
C ASN A 141 8.26 -21.38 10.08
N ARG A 142 7.24 -20.51 9.99
CA ARG A 142 7.44 -19.06 9.82
C ARG A 142 8.12 -18.43 11.03
N LEU A 143 7.75 -18.81 12.26
CA LEU A 143 8.41 -18.33 13.47
C LEU A 143 9.88 -18.75 13.49
N LYS A 144 10.16 -20.04 13.30
CA LYS A 144 11.54 -20.56 13.27
C LYS A 144 12.40 -19.85 12.24
N PHE A 145 11.86 -19.65 11.04
CA PHE A 145 12.54 -18.94 9.97
C PHE A 145 12.90 -17.50 10.37
N CYS A 146 11.99 -16.78 11.01
CA CYS A 146 12.24 -15.41 11.48
C CYS A 146 13.26 -15.38 12.63
N LEU A 147 13.17 -16.32 13.59
CA LEU A 147 14.10 -16.43 14.71
C LEU A 147 15.52 -16.74 14.23
N ASN A 148 15.70 -17.71 13.33
CA ASN A 148 17.00 -18.05 12.74
C ASN A 148 17.61 -16.95 11.87
N SER A 149 16.83 -15.92 11.53
CA SER A 149 17.31 -14.74 10.82
C SER A 149 17.86 -13.66 11.77
N ILE A 150 17.82 -13.87 13.08
CA ILE A 150 18.32 -12.93 14.10
C ILE A 150 19.76 -13.27 14.46
N ALA A 151 20.58 -12.23 14.59
CA ALA A 151 21.93 -12.30 15.15
C ALA A 151 21.95 -11.64 16.53
N VAL A 152 22.63 -12.29 17.46
CA VAL A 152 22.82 -11.83 18.84
C VAL A 152 24.15 -11.07 18.92
N TYR A 153 24.09 -9.81 19.36
CA TYR A 153 25.28 -9.00 19.61
C TYR A 153 25.38 -8.76 21.11
N GLN A 154 26.47 -9.23 21.72
CA GLN A 154 26.79 -8.89 23.09
C GLN A 154 27.52 -7.54 23.09
N THR A 155 26.96 -6.53 23.75
CA THR A 155 27.61 -5.25 23.96
C THR A 155 27.95 -5.06 25.44
N ALA A 156 29.15 -4.59 25.73
CA ALA A 156 29.46 -4.05 27.05
C ALA A 156 28.96 -2.60 27.09
N ASP A 157 27.94 -2.31 27.89
CA ASP A 157 27.52 -0.92 28.10
C ASP A 157 28.60 -0.15 28.88
N GLN A 158 28.58 1.19 28.81
CA GLN A 158 29.53 2.06 29.52
C GLN A 158 29.52 1.90 31.07
N VAL A 159 28.57 1.12 31.60
CA VAL A 159 28.39 0.81 33.02
C VAL A 159 28.93 -0.58 33.39
N GLY A 160 29.45 -1.35 32.42
CA GLY A 160 30.00 -2.69 32.67
C GLY A 160 28.96 -3.81 32.78
N GLU A 161 27.67 -3.51 32.57
CA GLU A 161 26.63 -4.53 32.44
C GLU A 161 26.55 -5.01 30.97
N PRO A 162 26.54 -6.34 30.74
CA PRO A 162 26.35 -6.88 29.40
C PRO A 162 24.90 -6.65 28.95
N SER A 163 24.73 -5.90 27.86
CA SER A 163 23.43 -5.72 27.20
C SER A 163 23.37 -6.57 25.94
N THR A 164 22.32 -7.39 25.82
CA THR A 164 22.07 -8.21 24.64
C THR A 164 21.32 -7.37 23.61
N ARG A 165 21.91 -7.18 22.43
CA ARG A 165 21.24 -6.48 21.33
C ARG A 165 20.93 -7.44 20.19
N LEU A 166 19.65 -7.66 19.95
CA LEU A 166 19.18 -8.50 18.86
C LEU A 166 18.94 -7.67 17.60
N LYS A 167 19.52 -8.08 16.48
CA LYS A 167 19.23 -7.50 15.16
C LYS A 167 19.04 -8.60 14.15
N PHE A 168 18.20 -8.38 13.14
CA PHE A 168 18.23 -9.28 11.98
C PHE A 168 19.61 -9.27 11.32
N GLN A 169 19.99 -10.42 10.76
CA GLN A 169 21.13 -10.54 9.86
C GLN A 169 20.99 -9.55 8.69
N ASP A 170 22.13 -9.12 8.15
CA ASP A 170 22.15 -8.11 7.08
C ASP A 170 21.67 -8.62 5.73
N MET A 171 21.56 -9.94 5.56
CA MET A 171 21.19 -10.59 4.31
C MET A 171 22.13 -10.19 3.16
N SER A 172 23.37 -9.79 3.48
CA SER A 172 24.35 -9.31 2.51
C SER A 172 24.92 -10.44 1.66
N ASN A 173 24.80 -11.68 2.13
CA ASN A 173 25.13 -12.92 1.43
C ASN A 173 23.88 -13.71 0.97
N THR A 174 22.69 -13.10 1.01
CA THR A 174 21.45 -13.75 0.58
C THR A 174 21.02 -13.24 -0.80
N VAL A 175 20.69 -14.17 -1.70
CA VAL A 175 20.10 -13.92 -3.01
C VAL A 175 18.69 -14.49 -3.01
N HIS A 176 17.67 -13.65 -3.16
CA HIS A 176 16.30 -14.09 -3.32
C HIS A 176 16.02 -14.38 -4.78
N ILE A 177 15.54 -15.59 -5.07
CA ILE A 177 15.07 -15.98 -6.39
C ILE A 177 13.57 -16.25 -6.39
N ASP A 178 12.93 -15.98 -7.52
CA ASP A 178 11.50 -16.25 -7.72
C ASP A 178 11.11 -16.11 -9.20
N GLU A 179 9.96 -16.65 -9.58
CA GLU A 179 9.39 -16.55 -10.92
C GLU A 179 8.14 -15.65 -10.97
N LYS A 180 8.00 -14.88 -12.05
CA LYS A 180 6.83 -14.01 -12.27
C LYS A 180 6.33 -14.03 -13.70
N TRP A 181 5.02 -14.15 -13.86
CA TRP A 181 4.36 -13.87 -15.14
C TRP A 181 4.20 -12.36 -15.37
N PHE A 182 4.74 -11.89 -16.48
CA PHE A 182 4.47 -10.56 -17.03
C PHE A 182 3.56 -10.69 -18.25
N TYR A 183 2.59 -9.79 -18.36
CA TYR A 183 1.54 -9.85 -19.37
C TYR A 183 1.71 -8.70 -20.36
N LEU A 184 1.53 -9.00 -21.65
CA LEU A 184 1.54 -7.98 -22.70
C LEU A 184 0.41 -6.95 -22.51
N SER A 185 -0.71 -7.38 -21.92
CA SER A 185 -1.85 -6.52 -21.62
C SER A 185 -2.47 -6.88 -20.27
N ARG A 186 -2.80 -5.88 -19.45
CA ARG A 186 -3.53 -6.12 -18.19
C ARG A 186 -5.01 -6.39 -18.47
N SER A 187 -5.59 -7.34 -17.74
CA SER A 187 -7.01 -7.70 -17.86
C SER A 187 -7.95 -6.56 -17.44
N ASN A 188 -7.56 -5.81 -16.42
CA ASN A 188 -8.22 -4.59 -15.96
C ASN A 188 -7.18 -3.47 -15.89
N GLN A 189 -7.49 -2.31 -16.46
CA GLN A 189 -6.62 -1.13 -16.44
C GLN A 189 -7.48 0.09 -16.11
N ARG A 190 -6.97 0.94 -15.22
CA ARG A 190 -7.64 2.18 -14.83
C ARG A 190 -7.09 3.31 -15.69
N TYR A 191 -8.00 4.14 -16.19
CA TYR A 191 -7.71 5.37 -16.92
C TYR A 191 -8.37 6.53 -16.16
N TYR A 192 -7.69 7.67 -16.13
CA TYR A 192 -8.29 8.93 -15.74
C TYR A 192 -8.60 9.67 -17.04
N VAL A 193 -9.88 9.89 -17.31
CA VAL A 193 -10.40 10.53 -18.53
C VAL A 193 -11.12 11.81 -18.12
N VAL A 194 -11.08 12.83 -18.98
CA VAL A 194 -11.81 14.08 -18.76
C VAL A 194 -13.25 13.98 -19.27
N ASP A 195 -14.11 14.90 -18.83
CA ASP A 195 -15.51 14.92 -19.27
C ASP A 195 -15.60 15.15 -20.78
N GLY A 196 -16.39 14.32 -21.47
CA GLY A 196 -16.52 14.33 -22.93
C GLY A 196 -15.42 13.60 -23.72
N GLU A 197 -14.38 13.05 -23.06
CA GLU A 197 -13.36 12.24 -23.74
C GLU A 197 -13.88 10.84 -24.08
N GLU A 198 -13.54 10.35 -25.28
CA GLU A 198 -13.90 8.99 -25.69
C GLU A 198 -13.15 7.96 -24.84
N LEU A 199 -13.89 7.01 -24.25
CA LEU A 199 -13.29 5.99 -23.39
C LEU A 199 -12.48 4.99 -24.21
N PRO A 200 -11.26 4.64 -23.77
CA PRO A 200 -10.43 3.69 -24.51
C PRO A 200 -11.09 2.30 -24.55
N TYR A 201 -11.48 1.87 -25.75
CA TYR A 201 -12.00 0.53 -25.97
C TYR A 201 -10.85 -0.48 -26.08
N ARG A 202 -10.87 -1.51 -25.22
CA ARG A 202 -9.90 -2.62 -25.24
C ARG A 202 -10.63 -3.94 -25.38
N SER A 203 -10.32 -4.69 -26.44
CA SER A 203 -10.90 -6.00 -26.68
C SER A 203 -9.82 -7.07 -26.81
N CYS A 204 -10.17 -8.28 -26.37
CA CYS A 204 -9.40 -9.50 -26.61
C CYS A 204 -10.39 -10.65 -26.74
N LYS A 205 -10.11 -11.67 -27.55
CA LYS A 205 -11.01 -12.82 -27.72
C LYS A 205 -11.28 -13.56 -26.39
N SER A 206 -10.26 -13.69 -25.54
CA SER A 206 -10.41 -14.25 -24.19
C SER A 206 -9.25 -13.83 -23.28
N LYS A 207 -9.59 -13.49 -22.03
CA LYS A 207 -8.61 -13.13 -20.99
C LYS A 207 -7.67 -14.29 -20.63
N ARG A 208 -8.04 -15.55 -20.97
CA ARG A 208 -7.21 -16.74 -20.71
C ARG A 208 -5.98 -16.81 -21.61
N TYR A 209 -6.04 -16.22 -22.80
CA TYR A 209 -4.97 -16.28 -23.82
C TYR A 209 -4.23 -14.95 -23.96
N ILE A 210 -4.26 -14.10 -22.92
CA ILE A 210 -3.40 -12.92 -22.90
C ILE A 210 -1.95 -13.40 -22.90
N THR A 211 -1.20 -12.98 -23.93
CA THR A 211 0.22 -13.29 -24.06
C THR A 211 0.97 -12.90 -22.80
N LYS A 212 1.74 -13.84 -22.26
CA LYS A 212 2.49 -13.71 -21.03
C LYS A 212 3.85 -14.37 -21.16
N VAL A 213 4.84 -13.82 -20.46
CA VAL A 213 6.22 -14.33 -20.42
C VAL A 213 6.59 -14.51 -18.95
N MET A 214 7.15 -15.66 -18.59
CA MET A 214 7.65 -15.90 -17.25
C MET A 214 9.10 -15.42 -17.17
N PHE A 215 9.42 -14.69 -16.11
CA PHE A 215 10.78 -14.30 -15.80
C PHE A 215 11.18 -14.94 -14.49
N MET A 216 12.33 -15.62 -14.48
CA MET A 216 13.01 -16.00 -13.25
C MET A 216 13.96 -14.86 -12.87
N CYS A 217 13.88 -14.39 -11.64
CA CYS A 217 14.56 -13.20 -11.17
C CYS A 217 15.39 -13.53 -9.94
N ALA A 218 16.61 -12.98 -9.87
CA ALA A 218 17.47 -13.04 -8.71
C ALA A 218 17.78 -11.61 -8.22
N VAL A 219 17.63 -11.36 -6.92
CA VAL A 219 17.99 -10.08 -6.30
C VAL A 219 18.74 -10.32 -4.99
N SER A 220 19.85 -9.62 -4.82
CA SER A 220 20.59 -9.57 -3.56
C SER A 220 20.51 -8.19 -2.94
N ARG A 221 20.90 -8.08 -1.67
CA ARG A 221 20.98 -6.77 -1.02
C ARG A 221 22.10 -5.93 -1.65
N PRO A 222 21.83 -4.70 -2.11
CA PRO A 222 22.83 -3.85 -2.73
C PRO A 222 24.04 -3.58 -1.84
N VAL A 223 25.22 -3.55 -2.45
CA VAL A 223 26.48 -3.17 -1.81
C VAL A 223 26.82 -1.74 -2.19
N TYR A 224 27.26 -0.98 -1.20
CA TYR A 224 27.59 0.43 -1.34
C TYR A 224 29.11 0.57 -1.21
N GLY A 225 29.80 0.74 -2.33
CA GLY A 225 31.25 0.89 -2.43
C GLY A 225 31.62 1.35 -3.83
N ASP A 226 32.69 2.16 -3.91
CA ASP A 226 33.08 3.04 -5.02
C ASP A 226 32.76 2.51 -6.42
N ASP A 227 32.04 3.33 -7.18
CA ASP A 227 31.71 3.14 -8.59
C ASP A 227 31.50 1.67 -8.98
N ALA A 228 30.34 1.12 -8.61
CA ALA A 228 29.71 0.13 -9.47
C ALA A 228 29.41 0.83 -10.81
N GLN A 229 30.44 1.01 -11.65
CA GLN A 229 30.29 1.36 -13.04
C GLN A 229 29.30 0.34 -13.59
N ARG A 230 28.11 0.82 -13.97
CA ARG A 230 27.19 0.05 -14.79
C ARG A 230 27.88 -0.22 -16.12
N SER A 231 28.66 -1.28 -16.20
CA SER A 231 29.23 -1.77 -17.44
C SER A 231 28.17 -2.63 -18.15
N SER A 232 27.21 -1.95 -18.78
CA SER A 232 26.58 -2.42 -20.02
C SER A 232 25.75 -1.30 -20.66
N LYS A 233 26.41 -0.20 -21.06
CA LYS A 233 25.96 0.49 -22.27
C LYS A 233 26.41 -0.40 -23.43
N ASN A 234 25.45 -1.03 -24.08
CA ASN A 234 25.56 -1.88 -25.28
C ASN A 234 25.76 -3.38 -25.00
N GLN A 235 24.67 -4.11 -24.82
CA GLN A 235 24.56 -5.42 -25.45
C GLN A 235 23.83 -5.20 -26.77
N ALA A 236 24.43 -5.63 -27.88
CA ALA A 236 23.74 -5.67 -29.16
C ALA A 236 22.54 -6.61 -29.01
N ALA A 237 21.36 -6.16 -29.46
CA ALA A 237 20.15 -6.95 -29.50
C ALA A 237 20.35 -8.11 -30.50
N GLY A 238 20.94 -9.20 -30.04
CA GLY A 238 20.94 -10.48 -30.73
C GLY A 238 19.56 -11.11 -30.61
N THR A 239 19.03 -11.63 -31.71
CA THR A 239 17.76 -12.36 -31.74
C THR A 239 17.86 -13.58 -30.84
N LEU A 240 17.36 -13.48 -29.61
CA LEU A 240 17.11 -14.66 -28.78
C LEU A 240 15.99 -15.45 -29.45
N GLU A 241 16.30 -16.65 -29.95
CA GLU A 241 15.27 -17.62 -30.34
C GLU A 241 14.44 -17.97 -29.11
N THR A 242 13.25 -17.38 -29.02
CA THR A 242 12.32 -17.62 -27.93
C THR A 242 11.61 -18.94 -28.16
N LYS A 243 12.04 -19.99 -27.47
CA LYS A 243 11.18 -21.18 -27.27
C LYS A 243 10.17 -20.83 -26.18
N ALA A 244 8.90 -20.80 -26.53
CA ALA A 244 7.82 -20.72 -25.55
C ALA A 244 7.92 -21.96 -24.66
N ILE A 245 8.24 -21.77 -23.37
CA ILE A 245 8.18 -22.84 -22.40
C ILE A 245 6.74 -22.87 -21.88
N ASP A 246 5.95 -23.83 -22.40
CA ASP A 246 4.52 -23.95 -22.08
C ASP A 246 4.26 -24.30 -20.60
N SER A 247 5.26 -24.88 -19.91
CA SER A 247 5.26 -25.03 -18.44
C SER A 247 6.68 -25.03 -17.86
N VAL A 248 6.91 -24.18 -16.86
CA VAL A 248 8.14 -24.23 -16.06
C VAL A 248 8.05 -25.43 -15.13
N ASN A 249 8.86 -26.45 -15.43
CA ASN A 249 8.97 -27.66 -14.63
C ASN A 249 10.32 -27.66 -13.88
N LYS A 250 10.52 -28.63 -12.98
CA LYS A 250 11.77 -28.79 -12.22
C LYS A 250 13.03 -28.69 -13.08
N VAL A 251 12.99 -29.30 -14.27
CA VAL A 251 14.15 -29.37 -15.17
C VAL A 251 14.49 -27.99 -15.70
N VAL A 252 13.49 -27.22 -16.12
CA VAL A 252 13.68 -25.83 -16.60
C VAL A 252 14.19 -24.93 -15.48
N THR A 253 13.61 -25.01 -14.28
CA THR A 253 14.10 -24.22 -13.12
C THR A 253 15.52 -24.62 -12.74
N LYS A 254 15.84 -25.93 -12.75
CA LYS A 254 17.20 -26.45 -12.52
C LYS A 254 18.18 -25.90 -13.53
N GLN A 255 17.86 -26.02 -14.82
CA GLN A 255 18.72 -25.55 -15.89
C GLN A 255 18.96 -24.04 -15.79
N CYS A 256 17.91 -23.25 -15.53
CA CYS A 256 18.03 -21.82 -15.34
C CYS A 256 18.93 -21.48 -14.14
N LEU A 257 18.77 -22.19 -13.02
CA LEU A 257 19.61 -22.00 -11.84
C LEU A 257 21.10 -22.27 -12.15
N LEU A 258 21.39 -23.41 -12.77
CA LEU A 258 22.77 -23.87 -13.04
C LEU A 258 23.45 -23.10 -14.17
N GLU A 259 22.75 -22.81 -15.26
CA GLU A 259 23.34 -22.22 -16.47
C GLU A 259 23.27 -20.69 -16.50
N LYS A 260 22.33 -20.09 -15.75
CA LYS A 260 22.11 -18.64 -15.77
C LYS A 260 22.36 -17.99 -14.41
N ILE A 261 21.69 -18.43 -13.35
CA ILE A 261 21.74 -17.73 -12.06
C ILE A 261 23.09 -17.90 -11.36
N ILE A 262 23.56 -19.14 -11.14
CA ILE A 262 24.84 -19.37 -10.44
C ILE A 262 26.01 -18.69 -11.16
N PRO A 263 26.17 -18.83 -12.50
CA PRO A 263 27.22 -18.10 -13.23
C PRO A 263 27.09 -16.58 -13.09
N ALA A 264 25.87 -16.03 -13.14
CA ALA A 264 25.65 -14.60 -12.97
C ALA A 264 25.98 -14.12 -11.55
N ILE A 265 25.65 -14.92 -10.52
CA ILE A 265 26.05 -14.64 -9.12
C ILE A 265 27.57 -14.58 -9.06
N LYS A 266 28.27 -15.64 -9.48
CA LYS A 266 29.74 -15.71 -9.42
C LYS A 266 30.43 -14.56 -10.14
N SER A 267 29.92 -14.19 -11.31
CA SER A 267 30.46 -13.09 -12.10
C SER A 267 30.23 -11.71 -11.48
N LYS A 268 29.11 -11.50 -10.78
CA LYS A 268 28.72 -10.20 -10.21
C LYS A 268 29.02 -10.09 -8.71
N TRP A 269 29.40 -11.18 -8.05
CA TRP A 269 29.65 -11.17 -6.62
C TRP A 269 30.90 -10.35 -6.32
N PRO A 270 30.84 -9.38 -5.38
CA PRO A 270 32.01 -8.59 -5.04
C PRO A 270 33.15 -9.46 -4.52
N SER A 271 34.36 -9.26 -5.05
CA SER A 271 35.56 -9.99 -4.60
C SER A 271 35.94 -9.72 -3.15
N THR A 272 35.48 -8.60 -2.59
CA THR A 272 35.69 -8.19 -1.20
C THR A 272 34.74 -8.91 -0.21
N LYS A 273 33.71 -9.59 -0.72
CA LYS A 273 32.73 -10.30 0.12
C LYS A 273 33.08 -11.77 0.29
N ASP A 274 32.59 -12.31 1.41
CA ASP A 274 32.57 -13.75 1.63
C ASP A 274 31.82 -14.46 0.49
N LYS A 275 32.34 -15.62 0.10
CA LYS A 275 31.82 -16.45 -0.98
C LYS A 275 30.85 -17.54 -0.48
N HIS A 276 30.54 -17.57 0.82
CA HIS A 276 29.40 -18.31 1.36
C HIS A 276 28.10 -17.55 1.07
N ILE A 277 27.26 -18.10 0.19
CA ILE A 277 26.06 -17.44 -0.33
C ILE A 277 24.83 -18.31 -0.10
N PHE A 278 23.75 -17.70 0.35
CA PHE A 278 22.45 -18.35 0.46
C PHE A 278 21.53 -17.94 -0.69
N ILE A 279 21.06 -18.88 -1.48
CA ILE A 279 20.00 -18.67 -2.47
C ILE A 279 18.67 -19.05 -1.82
N GLN A 280 17.83 -18.05 -1.53
CA GLN A 280 16.50 -18.26 -0.98
C GLN A 280 15.46 -18.42 -2.10
N GLN A 281 14.66 -19.50 -2.06
CA GLN A 281 13.61 -19.77 -3.03
C GLN A 281 12.31 -20.30 -2.39
N ASP A 282 11.24 -20.41 -3.20
CA ASP A 282 10.00 -21.06 -2.77
C ASP A 282 10.18 -22.56 -2.47
N ASN A 283 9.30 -23.11 -1.64
CA ASN A 283 9.23 -24.52 -1.29
C ASN A 283 8.17 -25.26 -2.14
N ALA A 284 7.92 -24.82 -3.37
CA ALA A 284 7.00 -25.50 -4.28
C ALA A 284 7.60 -26.82 -4.79
N THR A 285 6.79 -27.86 -4.93
CA THR A 285 7.24 -29.11 -5.57
C THR A 285 7.31 -28.88 -7.09
N PRO A 286 8.48 -29.02 -7.76
CA PRO A 286 9.64 -29.83 -7.39
C PRO A 286 10.96 -29.03 -7.53
N HIS A 287 11.47 -28.39 -6.47
CA HIS A 287 12.78 -27.73 -6.52
C HIS A 287 13.97 -28.69 -6.34
N ILE A 288 15.14 -28.24 -6.77
CA ILE A 288 16.42 -28.88 -6.49
C ILE A 288 16.68 -28.80 -4.98
N THR A 289 17.31 -29.83 -4.42
CA THR A 289 17.78 -29.81 -3.04
C THR A 289 19.29 -29.58 -2.99
N ASN A 290 19.82 -29.20 -1.82
CA ASN A 290 21.26 -29.11 -1.61
C ASN A 290 22.01 -30.43 -1.84
N ASN A 291 21.32 -31.56 -2.01
CA ASN A 291 21.91 -32.87 -2.26
C ASN A 291 22.05 -33.20 -3.76
N ASP A 292 21.53 -32.36 -4.66
CA ASP A 292 21.69 -32.56 -6.09
C ASP A 292 23.15 -32.36 -6.51
N GLN A 293 23.71 -33.36 -7.19
CA GLN A 293 25.12 -33.40 -7.50
C GLN A 293 25.55 -32.29 -8.48
N GLU A 294 24.73 -31.99 -9.48
CA GLU A 294 25.03 -30.93 -10.45
C GLU A 294 25.00 -29.56 -9.77
N PHE A 295 24.02 -29.34 -8.88
CA PHE A 295 23.98 -28.13 -8.06
C PHE A 295 25.20 -28.03 -7.16
N ARG A 296 25.56 -29.07 -6.40
CA ARG A 296 26.75 -29.06 -5.54
C ARG A 296 28.02 -28.73 -6.31
N ASN A 297 28.21 -29.33 -7.49
CA ASN A 297 29.37 -29.07 -8.33
C ASN A 297 29.43 -27.60 -8.77
N ALA A 298 28.32 -27.06 -9.26
CA ALA A 298 28.24 -25.65 -9.68
C ALA A 298 28.35 -24.68 -8.50
N ALA A 299 27.78 -25.01 -7.35
CA ALA A 299 27.74 -24.21 -6.14
C ALA A 299 29.11 -24.08 -5.45
N THR A 300 29.95 -25.12 -5.57
CA THR A 300 31.25 -25.20 -4.88
C THR A 300 32.46 -24.87 -5.76
N SER A 301 32.27 -24.73 -7.08
CA SER A 301 33.39 -24.34 -7.95
C SER A 301 33.82 -22.89 -7.72
N ASP A 302 35.03 -22.55 -8.15
CA ASP A 302 35.59 -21.18 -8.11
C ASP A 302 35.75 -20.59 -6.69
N GLY A 303 35.82 -21.49 -5.69
CA GLY A 303 35.94 -21.15 -4.27
C GLY A 303 34.67 -20.57 -3.66
N PHE A 304 33.52 -20.74 -4.32
CA PHE A 304 32.23 -20.38 -3.74
C PHE A 304 31.69 -21.51 -2.86
N ASN A 305 30.84 -21.17 -1.90
CA ASN A 305 29.99 -22.11 -1.19
C ASN A 305 28.55 -21.60 -1.29
N ILE A 306 27.76 -22.14 -2.21
CA ILE A 306 26.37 -21.68 -2.44
C ILE A 306 25.39 -22.71 -1.89
N GLU A 307 24.49 -22.27 -1.01
CA GLU A 307 23.48 -23.12 -0.38
C GLU A 307 22.07 -22.65 -0.70
N LEU A 308 21.16 -23.59 -0.95
CA LEU A 308 19.73 -23.32 -1.08
C LEU A 308 19.08 -23.21 0.30
N VAL A 309 18.32 -22.15 0.49
CA VAL A 309 17.45 -21.94 1.65
C VAL A 309 16.01 -21.89 1.16
N PHE A 310 15.13 -22.65 1.80
CA PHE A 310 13.73 -22.72 1.42
C PHE A 310 12.88 -21.85 2.33
N GLN A 311 12.06 -21.00 1.73
CA GLN A 311 11.11 -20.21 2.51
C GLN A 311 10.03 -21.12 3.12
N PRO A 312 9.43 -20.73 4.25
CA PRO A 312 8.31 -21.47 4.83
C PRO A 312 7.15 -21.57 3.84
N PRO A 313 6.40 -22.68 3.80
CA PRO A 313 5.26 -22.84 2.90
C PRO A 313 4.25 -21.68 3.02
N ASN A 314 3.64 -21.30 1.89
CA ASN A 314 2.63 -20.24 1.82
C ASN A 314 3.08 -18.88 2.38
N SER A 315 4.36 -18.53 2.20
CA SER A 315 4.96 -17.31 2.77
C SER A 315 5.54 -16.35 1.73
N PRO A 316 4.73 -15.84 0.79
CA PRO A 316 5.22 -14.90 -0.24
C PRO A 316 5.72 -13.58 0.35
N ASP A 317 5.31 -13.25 1.58
CA ASP A 317 5.75 -12.09 2.34
C ASP A 317 7.18 -12.24 2.93
N LEU A 318 7.74 -13.45 2.88
CA LEU A 318 9.12 -13.75 3.29
C LEU A 318 10.13 -13.74 2.12
N ASN A 319 9.71 -13.34 0.91
CA ASN A 319 10.58 -13.19 -0.26
C ASN A 319 10.57 -11.75 -0.79
N THR A 320 11.75 -11.14 -0.94
CA THR A 320 11.91 -9.77 -1.46
C THR A 320 11.26 -9.59 -2.84
N ASN A 321 11.31 -10.62 -3.69
CA ASN A 321 10.73 -10.59 -5.04
C ASN A 321 9.22 -10.32 -4.98
N ASP A 322 8.49 -11.17 -4.25
CA ASP A 322 7.03 -11.09 -4.11
C ASP A 322 6.56 -9.97 -3.17
N LEU A 323 7.31 -9.68 -2.11
CA LEU A 323 6.96 -8.67 -1.11
C LEU A 323 6.87 -7.27 -1.73
N GLY A 324 7.71 -6.95 -2.72
CA GLY A 324 7.68 -5.63 -3.33
C GLY A 324 8.39 -5.46 -4.67
N PHE A 325 9.43 -6.25 -4.95
CA PHE A 325 10.28 -5.99 -6.12
C PHE A 325 9.52 -6.19 -7.43
N PHE A 326 8.80 -7.31 -7.60
CA PHE A 326 8.02 -7.55 -8.82
C PHE A 326 6.94 -6.50 -9.06
N ARG A 327 6.28 -6.02 -8.00
CA ARG A 327 5.30 -4.93 -8.13
C ARG A 327 5.95 -3.66 -8.64
N ALA A 328 7.18 -3.38 -8.20
CA ALA A 328 7.94 -2.22 -8.66
C ALA A 328 8.39 -2.37 -10.13
N ILE A 329 8.89 -3.55 -10.52
CA ILE A 329 9.25 -3.83 -11.92
C ILE A 329 8.04 -3.77 -12.84
N GLN A 330 6.89 -4.32 -12.44
CA GLN A 330 5.63 -4.21 -13.20
C GLN A 330 5.16 -2.76 -13.36
N SER A 331 5.45 -1.89 -12.39
CA SER A 331 5.15 -0.46 -12.50
C SER A 331 6.05 0.22 -13.53
N LEU A 332 7.37 0.02 -13.44
CA LEU A 332 8.34 0.60 -14.37
C LEU A 332 8.15 0.06 -15.81
N GLN A 333 7.87 -1.23 -15.94
CA GLN A 333 7.54 -1.84 -17.23
C GLN A 333 6.30 -1.18 -17.86
N SER A 334 5.30 -0.77 -17.06
CA SER A 334 4.11 -0.10 -17.59
C SER A 334 4.34 1.33 -18.07
N GLU A 335 5.47 1.96 -17.75
CA GLU A 335 5.88 3.24 -18.33
C GLU A 335 6.37 3.09 -19.78
N ASN A 336 6.75 1.87 -20.20
CA ASN A 336 7.19 1.53 -21.54
C ASN A 336 6.25 0.45 -22.14
N PRO A 337 5.06 0.83 -22.62
CA PRO A 337 4.06 -0.14 -23.08
C PRO A 337 4.60 -0.97 -24.24
N ALA A 338 4.50 -2.29 -24.10
CA ALA A 338 4.93 -3.25 -25.10
C ALA A 338 3.75 -3.72 -25.97
N SER A 339 3.97 -3.82 -27.28
CA SER A 339 2.99 -4.30 -28.25
C SER A 339 3.26 -5.72 -28.76
N ASN A 340 4.43 -6.27 -28.44
CA ASN A 340 4.81 -7.66 -28.76
C ASN A 340 5.74 -8.26 -27.70
N VAL A 341 6.01 -9.56 -27.80
CA VAL A 341 6.85 -10.30 -26.83
C VAL A 341 8.28 -9.74 -26.75
N PRO A 342 9.00 -9.47 -27.85
CA PRO A 342 10.33 -8.85 -27.78
C PRO A 342 10.35 -7.50 -27.03
N GLN A 343 9.38 -6.63 -27.29
CA GLN A 343 9.25 -5.35 -26.58
C GLN A 343 8.94 -5.56 -25.09
N LEU A 344 8.14 -6.57 -24.74
CA LEU A 344 7.84 -6.89 -23.34
C LEU A 344 9.11 -7.34 -22.62
N MET A 345 9.91 -8.22 -23.24
CA MET A 345 11.19 -8.66 -22.68
C MET A 345 12.16 -7.50 -22.47
N ALA A 346 12.36 -6.68 -23.50
CA ALA A 346 13.22 -5.51 -23.43
C ALA A 346 12.75 -4.52 -22.35
N ALA A 347 11.43 -4.30 -22.20
CA ALA A 347 10.89 -3.41 -21.18
C ALA A 347 11.09 -3.95 -19.75
N VAL A 348 10.92 -5.26 -19.53
CA VAL A 348 11.17 -5.90 -18.23
C VAL A 348 12.66 -5.87 -17.89
N GLU A 349 13.53 -6.21 -18.84
CA GLU A 349 14.98 -6.18 -18.66
C GLU A 349 15.48 -4.76 -18.37
N LYS A 350 15.03 -3.77 -19.14
CA LYS A 350 15.33 -2.36 -18.88
C LYS A 350 14.88 -1.95 -17.49
N ALA A 351 13.65 -2.29 -17.09
CA ALA A 351 13.12 -1.96 -15.77
C ALA A 351 13.94 -2.60 -14.63
N TYR A 352 14.42 -3.84 -14.83
CA TYR A 352 15.30 -4.54 -13.89
C TYR A 352 16.66 -3.83 -13.77
N ILE A 353 17.32 -3.55 -14.90
CA ILE A 353 18.64 -2.88 -14.93
C ILE A 353 18.55 -1.48 -14.34
N ASP A 354 17.49 -0.73 -14.67
CA ASP A 354 17.31 0.65 -14.22
C ASP A 354 16.80 0.78 -12.79
N TYR A 355 16.43 -0.34 -12.15
CA TYR A 355 15.87 -0.28 -10.80
C TYR A 355 16.86 0.31 -9.81
N CYS A 356 16.40 1.30 -9.04
CA CYS A 356 17.24 2.00 -8.07
C CYS A 356 17.65 1.06 -6.92
N PRO A 357 18.96 0.86 -6.68
CA PRO A 357 19.42 0.02 -5.57
C PRO A 357 18.90 0.50 -4.21
N MET A 358 18.69 1.81 -4.02
CA MET A 358 18.15 2.33 -2.75
C MET A 358 16.73 1.84 -2.51
N LYS A 359 15.92 1.77 -3.57
CA LYS A 359 14.56 1.26 -3.49
C LYS A 359 14.57 -0.24 -3.20
N LEU A 360 15.54 -0.98 -3.77
CA LEU A 360 15.72 -2.41 -3.46
C LEU A 360 16.07 -2.63 -1.98
N ASN A 361 17.03 -1.89 -1.43
CA ASN A 361 17.41 -1.97 -0.02
C ASN A 361 16.22 -1.68 0.92
N LYS A 362 15.32 -0.76 0.54
CA LYS A 362 14.08 -0.50 1.29
C LYS A 362 13.17 -1.72 1.36
N ILE A 363 13.14 -2.58 0.33
CA ILE A 363 12.33 -3.81 0.35
C ILE A 363 12.92 -4.82 1.34
N PHE A 364 14.25 -4.97 1.40
CA PHE A 364 14.89 -5.79 2.44
C PHE A 364 14.56 -5.32 3.87
N LEU A 365 14.54 -4.00 4.11
CA LEU A 365 14.06 -3.48 5.39
C LEU A 365 12.56 -3.72 5.61
N THR A 366 11.76 -3.83 4.54
CA THR A 366 10.33 -4.20 4.66
C THR A 366 10.22 -5.65 5.09
N LEU A 367 11.05 -6.53 4.51
CA LEU A 367 11.11 -7.93 4.87
C LEU A 367 11.43 -8.11 6.35
N GLN A 368 12.44 -7.42 6.87
CA GLN A 368 12.73 -7.42 8.32
C GLN A 368 11.55 -6.89 9.15
N SER A 369 10.85 -5.85 8.68
CA SER A 369 9.65 -5.33 9.37
C SER A 369 8.52 -6.36 9.39
N VAL A 370 8.35 -7.12 8.31
CA VAL A 370 7.38 -8.22 8.20
C VAL A 370 7.76 -9.35 9.14
N MET A 371 9.03 -9.72 9.22
CA MET A 371 9.53 -10.74 10.17
C MET A 371 9.20 -10.34 11.62
N VAL A 372 9.33 -9.06 12.00
CA VAL A 372 8.89 -8.59 13.33
C VAL A 372 7.38 -8.82 13.55
N GLU A 373 6.54 -8.51 12.57
CA GLU A 373 5.09 -8.72 12.71
C GLU A 373 4.72 -10.20 12.74
N ILE A 374 5.47 -11.07 12.04
CA ILE A 374 5.31 -12.52 12.13
C ILE A 374 5.61 -13.00 13.56
N LEU A 375 6.69 -12.51 14.18
CA LEU A 375 7.01 -12.83 15.57
C LEU A 375 5.87 -12.36 16.51
N LYS A 376 5.42 -11.10 16.39
CA LYS A 376 4.32 -10.56 17.20
C LYS A 376 3.00 -11.30 17.01
N ALA A 377 2.75 -11.81 15.80
CA ALA A 377 1.54 -12.53 15.45
C ALA A 377 1.67 -14.06 15.61
N ASN A 378 2.71 -14.54 16.29
CA ASN A 378 2.95 -15.97 16.53
C ASN A 378 2.89 -16.80 15.24
N GLY A 379 3.54 -16.32 14.17
CA GLY A 379 3.62 -17.00 12.88
C GLY A 379 2.47 -16.72 11.91
N HIS A 380 1.39 -16.06 12.36
CA HIS A 380 0.26 -15.74 11.49
C HIS A 380 0.62 -14.70 10.41
N ASN A 381 -0.24 -14.55 9.41
CA ASN A 381 -0.16 -13.52 8.36
C ASN A 381 -1.24 -12.43 8.47
N ASN A 382 -1.92 -12.33 9.61
CA ASN A 382 -3.01 -11.37 9.83
C ASN A 382 -2.48 -10.06 10.42
N PHE A 383 -1.69 -9.34 9.64
CA PHE A 383 -1.16 -8.03 10.02
C PHE A 383 -1.04 -7.13 8.80
N ALA A 384 -1.03 -5.82 9.03
CA ALA A 384 -0.69 -4.86 8.00
C ALA A 384 0.84 -4.78 7.85
N ILE A 385 1.34 -4.65 6.63
CA ILE A 385 2.76 -4.41 6.38
C ILE A 385 3.15 -3.08 7.06
N PRO A 386 4.13 -3.07 8.00
CA PRO A 386 4.49 -1.86 8.72
C PRO A 386 5.08 -0.79 7.79
N HIS A 387 4.71 0.46 8.05
CA HIS A 387 5.27 1.61 7.34
C HIS A 387 6.21 2.42 8.24
N MET A 388 7.52 2.32 8.02
CA MET A 388 8.54 2.98 8.85
C MET A 388 9.09 4.30 8.28
N LYS A 389 8.39 4.94 7.32
CA LYS A 389 8.79 6.22 6.71
C LYS A 389 10.24 6.24 6.21
N LYS A 390 10.64 5.18 5.49
CA LYS A 390 12.03 4.93 5.06
C LYS A 390 12.64 6.09 4.28
N ASP A 391 11.86 6.76 3.45
CA ASP A 391 12.32 7.93 2.68
C ASP A 391 12.74 9.08 3.60
N GLN A 392 11.96 9.34 4.66
CA GLN A 392 12.28 10.36 5.65
C GLN A 392 13.52 9.99 6.46
N LEU A 393 13.63 8.73 6.90
CA LEU A 393 14.81 8.24 7.63
C LEU A 393 16.07 8.31 6.76
N GLN A 394 15.96 7.96 5.48
CA GLN A 394 17.08 8.04 4.54
C GLN A 394 17.52 9.49 4.32
N ALA A 395 16.59 10.41 4.13
CA ALA A 395 16.89 11.84 3.96
C ALA A 395 17.62 12.44 5.18
N GLN A 396 17.37 11.89 6.37
CA GLN A 396 18.03 12.29 7.62
C GLN A 396 19.35 11.53 7.89
N GLY A 397 19.77 10.60 7.02
CA GLY A 397 20.93 9.75 7.26
C GLY A 397 20.75 8.76 8.44
N ARG A 398 19.50 8.47 8.82
CA ARG A 398 19.13 7.65 9.98
C ARG A 398 18.45 6.33 9.61
N LEU A 399 18.42 5.97 8.33
CA LEU A 399 17.86 4.69 7.90
C LEU A 399 18.75 3.56 8.44
N PRO A 400 18.23 2.66 9.29
CA PRO A 400 19.05 1.59 9.84
C PRO A 400 19.47 0.60 8.75
N THR A 401 20.66 0.03 8.90
CA THR A 401 21.09 -1.11 8.07
C THR A 401 20.27 -2.35 8.41
N ASN A 402 19.96 -2.55 9.68
CA ASN A 402 19.25 -3.71 10.20
C ASN A 402 18.28 -3.28 11.28
N LEU A 403 17.10 -3.89 11.31
CA LEU A 403 16.16 -3.65 12.40
C LEU A 403 16.60 -4.37 13.67
N VAL A 404 16.49 -3.66 14.78
CA VAL A 404 16.61 -4.21 16.13
C VAL A 404 15.31 -4.95 16.45
N VAL A 405 15.43 -6.11 17.09
CA VAL A 405 14.30 -6.91 17.54
C VAL A 405 14.25 -6.84 19.06
N ASP A 406 13.03 -6.75 19.61
CA ASP A 406 12.82 -6.76 21.05
C ASP A 406 13.20 -8.13 21.64
N GLU A 407 14.02 -8.13 22.68
CA GLU A 407 14.50 -9.36 23.32
C GLU A 407 13.37 -10.12 24.00
N GLY A 408 12.43 -9.41 24.65
CA GLY A 408 11.26 -10.01 25.28
C GLY A 408 10.37 -10.74 24.28
N LEU A 409 10.18 -10.16 23.09
CA LEU A 409 9.46 -10.79 21.98
C LEU A 409 10.16 -12.08 21.52
N VAL A 410 11.48 -12.05 21.32
CA VAL A 410 12.25 -13.23 20.87
C VAL A 410 12.18 -14.35 21.91
N LYS A 411 12.46 -14.04 23.17
CA LYS A 411 12.37 -15.00 24.28
C LYS A 411 10.96 -15.55 24.44
N GLY A 412 9.94 -14.70 24.31
CA GLY A 412 8.53 -15.12 24.35
C GLY A 412 8.18 -16.13 23.24
N CYS A 413 8.65 -15.89 22.01
CA CYS A 413 8.45 -16.82 20.90
C CYS A 413 9.21 -18.15 21.13
N ILE A 414 10.45 -18.10 21.62
CA ILE A 414 11.24 -19.30 21.91
C ILE A 414 10.57 -20.13 23.00
N ASN A 415 10.19 -19.53 24.12
CA ASN A 415 9.54 -20.22 25.24
C ASN A 415 8.25 -20.91 24.79
N MET A 416 7.41 -20.24 24.01
CA MET A 416 6.19 -20.83 23.44
C MET A 416 6.50 -22.05 22.57
N LEU A 417 7.53 -21.98 21.71
CA LEU A 417 7.94 -23.11 20.88
C LEU A 417 8.51 -24.25 21.73
N SER A 418 9.30 -23.95 22.77
CA SER A 418 9.84 -24.94 23.70
C SER A 418 8.74 -25.66 24.48
N GLU A 419 7.77 -24.93 25.03
CA GLU A 419 6.61 -25.48 25.75
C GLU A 419 5.78 -26.42 24.88
N ASN A 420 5.69 -26.14 23.57
CA ASN A 420 4.99 -26.98 22.61
C ASN A 420 5.84 -28.15 22.05
N GLY A 421 7.10 -28.29 22.46
CA GLY A 421 8.02 -29.30 21.91
C GLY A 421 8.47 -29.01 20.47
N GLU A 422 8.39 -27.74 20.04
CA GLU A 422 8.65 -27.29 18.68
C GLU A 422 9.94 -26.46 18.58
N ALA A 423 10.83 -26.44 19.58
CA ALA A 423 12.05 -25.62 19.57
C ALA A 423 13.19 -26.16 18.68
N THR A 424 13.07 -27.38 18.12
CA THR A 424 14.10 -27.97 17.25
C THR A 424 14.44 -27.06 16.06
N GLY A 425 15.74 -26.90 15.77
CA GLY A 425 16.25 -26.01 14.73
C GLY A 425 16.51 -24.58 15.20
N LEU A 426 16.40 -24.28 16.50
CA LEU A 426 16.69 -22.99 17.13
C LEU A 426 17.93 -23.04 18.05
N GLU A 427 18.73 -24.11 17.97
CA GLU A 427 19.82 -24.39 18.90
C GLU A 427 20.83 -23.24 18.97
N ASN A 428 21.17 -22.65 17.82
CA ASN A 428 22.13 -21.55 17.73
C ASN A 428 21.63 -20.30 18.49
N ILE A 429 20.41 -19.82 18.19
CA ILE A 429 19.87 -18.62 18.84
C ILE A 429 19.56 -18.85 20.32
N MET A 430 19.13 -20.07 20.68
CA MET A 430 18.91 -20.46 22.07
C MET A 430 20.21 -20.46 22.86
N SER A 431 21.27 -21.05 22.29
CA SER A 431 22.63 -21.04 22.86
C SER A 431 23.14 -19.60 23.03
N ASP A 432 23.02 -18.77 22.00
CA ASP A 432 23.47 -17.37 22.04
C ASP A 432 22.72 -16.52 23.09
N LEU A 433 21.47 -16.89 23.40
CA LEU A 433 20.64 -16.26 24.43
C LEU A 433 20.81 -16.88 25.83
N GLY A 434 21.67 -17.89 25.97
CA GLY A 434 21.97 -18.53 27.26
C GLY A 434 20.93 -19.54 27.73
N TYR A 435 20.14 -20.14 26.83
CA TYR A 435 19.27 -21.27 27.17
C TYR A 435 20.12 -22.55 27.33
N ASN A 436 19.93 -23.27 28.43
CA ASN A 436 20.51 -24.60 28.59
C ASN A 436 19.76 -25.59 27.69
N LEU A 437 20.44 -26.12 26.68
CA LEU A 437 19.91 -27.13 25.74
C LEU A 437 19.95 -28.56 26.33
N GLU A 438 20.47 -28.72 27.55
CA GLU A 438 20.52 -29.98 28.28
C GLU A 438 19.33 -30.06 29.26
N ASN A 439 18.19 -30.58 28.80
CA ASN A 439 17.21 -31.35 29.58
C ASN A 439 16.17 -31.98 28.66
#